data_AF-A0A7W1J880-F1
#
_entry.id   AF-A0A7W1J880-F1
#
_cell.length_a   1.000
_cell.length_b   1.000
_cell.length_c   1.000
_cell.angle_alpha   90.00
_cell.angle_beta   90.00
_cell.angle_gamma   90.00
#
_symmetry.space_group_name_H-M   'P 1'
#
loop_
_entity.id
_entity.type
_entity.pdbx_description
1 polymer ?
#
loop_
_entity_poly.entity_id
_entity_poly.type
_entity_poly.pdbx_seq_one_letter_code
_entity_poly.pdbx_strand_id
1 'polypeptide(L)'
;VDSIPKNADGQYEYSEVVNVDSFFASKLYSNAKLFIVEAFKSGKDVTQLNDDNTKTVVGNGADPIVLKGLAGSAIDKYLKFRINIQSKDNKYKYTINNLQLSFNGTMVHATATLDDEKKLLHYVTKKQYKELIEVVESDMSDLVTSLKSHMSSKSADW
;
A
#
# COMPACT_ATOMS: atom_id res chain seq x y z
N VAL A 1 3.09 9.72 17.22
CA VAL A 1 3.34 9.68 15.76
C VAL A 1 2.06 9.12 15.24
N ASP A 2 1.09 10.01 15.00
CA ASP A 2 -0.34 9.67 14.92
C ASP A 2 -0.88 9.95 13.51
N SER A 3 0.02 10.01 12.53
CA SER A 3 -0.27 10.51 11.19
C SER A 3 -0.78 9.43 10.24
N ILE A 4 -0.46 8.16 10.50
CA ILE A 4 -1.03 7.03 9.76
C ILE A 4 -2.38 6.64 10.40
N PRO A 5 -3.47 6.63 9.63
CA PRO A 5 -4.79 6.24 10.13
C PRO A 5 -4.81 4.80 10.63
N LYS A 6 -5.64 4.55 11.66
CA LYS A 6 -5.86 3.21 12.23
C LYS A 6 -7.31 2.79 12.11
N ASN A 7 -7.54 1.51 11.89
CA ASN A 7 -8.87 0.91 11.93
C ASN A 7 -9.34 0.66 13.39
N ALA A 8 -10.54 0.12 13.54
CA ALA A 8 -11.15 -0.15 14.85
C ALA A 8 -10.35 -1.15 15.70
N ASP A 9 -9.52 -1.99 15.09
CA ASP A 9 -8.66 -2.96 15.76
C ASP A 9 -7.29 -2.36 16.13
N GLY A 10 -7.08 -1.07 15.87
CA GLY A 10 -5.83 -0.36 16.16
C GLY A 10 -4.70 -0.64 15.17
N GLN A 11 -5.02 -1.25 14.02
CA GLN A 11 -4.08 -1.55 12.94
C GLN A 11 -4.02 -0.41 11.93
N TYR A 12 -2.83 -0.11 11.40
CA TYR A 12 -2.65 0.91 10.38
C TYR A 12 -3.39 0.53 9.09
N GLU A 13 -4.26 1.42 8.63
CA GLU A 13 -5.14 1.22 7.49
C GLU A 13 -5.52 2.54 6.82
N TYR A 14 -5.24 2.67 5.51
CA TYR A 14 -5.79 3.73 4.67
C TYR A 14 -7.05 3.24 3.98
N SER A 15 -8.19 3.87 4.24
CA SER A 15 -9.48 3.38 3.75
C SER A 15 -10.43 4.54 3.51
N GLU A 16 -11.07 4.57 2.34
CA GLU A 16 -12.03 5.61 1.99
C GLU A 16 -13.04 5.06 0.97
N VAL A 17 -14.27 5.56 1.04
CA VAL A 17 -15.27 5.41 -0.02
C VAL A 17 -15.23 6.69 -0.86
N VAL A 18 -14.85 6.56 -2.13
CA VAL A 18 -14.71 7.68 -3.06
C VAL A 18 -15.87 7.65 -4.05
N ASN A 19 -16.59 8.76 -4.17
CA ASN A 19 -17.63 8.93 -5.19
C ASN A 19 -17.00 9.41 -6.50
N VAL A 20 -17.41 8.79 -7.62
CA VAL A 20 -16.97 9.11 -8.98
C VAL A 20 -18.21 9.15 -9.86
N ASP A 21 -18.72 10.35 -10.12
CA ASP A 21 -19.99 10.51 -10.82
C ASP A 21 -19.93 9.92 -12.25
N SER A 22 -21.04 9.30 -12.65
CA SER A 22 -21.27 8.79 -14.02
C SER A 22 -20.36 7.62 -14.45
N PHE A 23 -19.80 6.87 -13.51
CA PHE A 23 -18.99 5.67 -13.81
C PHE A 23 -19.72 4.41 -13.36
N PHE A 24 -19.87 3.43 -14.25
CA PHE A 24 -20.37 2.10 -13.90
C PHE A 24 -19.31 1.28 -13.15
N ALA A 25 -19.76 0.35 -12.31
CA ALA A 25 -18.90 -0.56 -11.57
C ALA A 25 -17.91 -1.32 -12.48
N SER A 26 -18.31 -1.66 -13.70
CA SER A 26 -17.46 -2.34 -14.69
C SER A 26 -16.26 -1.50 -15.15
N LYS A 27 -16.46 -0.19 -15.35
CA LYS A 27 -15.39 0.74 -15.71
C LYS A 27 -14.43 0.92 -14.55
N LEU A 28 -14.94 1.19 -13.35
CA LEU A 28 -14.13 1.33 -12.14
C LEU A 28 -13.34 0.05 -11.83
N TYR A 29 -13.96 -1.11 -12.02
CA TYR A 29 -13.27 -2.40 -11.87
C TYR A 29 -12.17 -2.60 -12.89
N SER A 30 -12.38 -2.17 -14.14
CA SER A 30 -11.34 -2.21 -15.18
C SER A 30 -10.18 -1.26 -14.86
N ASN A 31 -10.48 -0.04 -14.41
CA ASN A 31 -9.49 0.92 -13.94
C ASN A 31 -8.70 0.37 -12.74
N ALA A 32 -9.36 -0.30 -11.79
CA ALA A 32 -8.69 -0.91 -10.63
C ALA A 32 -7.70 -2.00 -11.06
N LYS A 33 -8.08 -2.87 -12.00
CA LYS A 33 -7.18 -3.91 -12.54
C LYS A 33 -5.95 -3.28 -13.22
N LEU A 34 -6.16 -2.26 -14.05
CA LEU A 34 -5.08 -1.56 -14.73
C LEU A 34 -4.14 -0.88 -13.73
N PHE A 35 -4.69 -0.16 -12.76
CA PHE A 35 -3.91 0.48 -11.69
C PHE A 35 -3.01 -0.52 -10.97
N ILE A 36 -3.54 -1.68 -10.56
CA ILE A 36 -2.77 -2.70 -9.84
C ILE A 36 -1.67 -3.29 -10.70
N VAL A 37 -1.90 -3.49 -12.01
CA VAL A 37 -0.86 -3.94 -12.95
C VAL A 37 0.23 -2.88 -13.15
N GLU A 38 -0.15 -1.60 -13.25
CA GLU A 38 0.79 -0.49 -13.48
C GLU A 38 1.60 -0.14 -12.23
N ALA A 39 0.93 0.03 -11.09
CA ALA A 39 1.53 0.38 -9.81
C ALA A 39 2.55 -0.67 -9.34
N PHE A 40 2.33 -1.94 -9.69
CA PHE A 40 3.18 -3.04 -9.25
C PHE A 40 3.95 -3.71 -10.38
N LYS A 41 4.11 -3.05 -11.53
CA LYS A 41 4.83 -3.56 -12.71
C LYS A 41 6.28 -3.97 -12.44
N SER A 42 6.91 -3.40 -11.40
CA SER A 42 8.27 -3.74 -10.92
C SER A 42 8.28 -4.75 -9.76
N GLY A 43 7.12 -5.09 -9.20
CA GLY A 43 6.98 -6.00 -8.07
C GLY A 43 7.21 -7.44 -8.53
N LYS A 44 8.32 -8.04 -8.11
CA LYS A 44 8.64 -9.44 -8.39
C LYS A 44 7.61 -10.45 -7.85
N ASP A 45 6.67 -10.03 -6.99
CA ASP A 45 5.69 -10.89 -6.32
C ASP A 45 4.32 -10.21 -6.14
N VAL A 46 3.67 -9.82 -7.23
CA VAL A 46 2.29 -9.32 -7.15
C VAL A 46 1.33 -10.50 -7.26
N THR A 47 0.71 -10.89 -6.16
CA THR A 47 -0.48 -11.74 -6.23
C THR A 47 -1.68 -10.86 -6.48
N GLN A 48 -2.29 -11.00 -7.67
CA GLN A 48 -3.54 -10.35 -8.02
C GLN A 48 -4.68 -11.35 -7.85
N LEU A 49 -5.69 -10.99 -7.05
CA LEU A 49 -6.95 -11.74 -6.98
C LEU A 49 -8.06 -10.84 -7.52
N ASN A 50 -8.74 -11.32 -8.54
CA ASN A 50 -9.88 -10.66 -9.16
C ASN A 50 -11.13 -11.47 -8.85
N ASP A 51 -12.13 -10.83 -8.27
CA ASP A 51 -13.47 -11.39 -8.09
C ASP A 51 -14.45 -10.60 -8.95
N ASP A 52 -14.81 -11.18 -10.10
CA ASP A 52 -15.70 -10.57 -11.06
C ASP A 52 -17.15 -10.45 -10.56
N ASN A 53 -17.55 -11.25 -9.56
CA ASN A 53 -18.89 -11.20 -8.98
C ASN A 53 -19.01 -10.00 -8.04
N THR A 54 -18.00 -9.79 -7.19
CA THR A 54 -18.00 -8.67 -6.24
C THR A 54 -17.33 -7.41 -6.78
N LYS A 55 -16.75 -7.47 -7.99
CA LYS A 55 -15.95 -6.39 -8.61
C LYS A 55 -14.83 -5.93 -7.69
N THR A 56 -14.14 -6.90 -7.10
CA THR A 56 -13.06 -6.69 -6.15
C THR A 56 -11.72 -7.03 -6.79
N VAL A 57 -10.75 -6.12 -6.68
CA VAL A 57 -9.36 -6.35 -7.04
C VAL A 57 -8.51 -6.30 -5.78
N VAL A 58 -7.70 -7.33 -5.56
CA VAL A 58 -6.70 -7.37 -4.49
C VAL A 58 -5.31 -7.40 -5.11
N GLY A 59 -4.42 -6.54 -4.65
CA GLY A 59 -2.99 -6.57 -4.97
C GLY A 59 -2.15 -6.63 -3.69
N ASN A 60 -1.04 -7.36 -3.76
CA ASN A 60 0.03 -7.30 -2.76
C ASN A 60 1.21 -6.52 -3.35
N GLY A 61 1.54 -5.38 -2.74
CA GLY A 61 2.65 -4.50 -3.14
C GLY A 61 3.88 -4.70 -2.27
N ALA A 62 5.05 -4.30 -2.79
CA ALA A 62 6.31 -4.29 -2.07
C ALA A 62 7.20 -3.14 -2.56
N ASP A 63 7.32 -2.08 -1.77
CA ASP A 63 8.10 -0.90 -2.12
C ASP A 63 9.43 -0.87 -1.36
N PRO A 64 10.57 -0.60 -2.02
CA PRO A 64 11.85 -0.50 -1.35
C PRO A 64 11.90 0.76 -0.48
N ILE A 65 12.24 0.59 0.80
CA ILE A 65 12.51 1.68 1.74
C ILE A 65 14.01 1.71 2.01
N VAL A 66 14.62 2.86 1.77
CA VAL A 66 16.03 3.12 2.08
C VAL A 66 16.13 3.87 3.41
N LEU A 67 16.72 3.23 4.42
CA LEU A 67 17.09 3.89 5.66
C LEU A 67 18.61 4.01 5.78
N LYS A 68 19.05 5.11 6.39
CA LYS A 68 20.47 5.28 6.75
C LYS A 68 20.79 4.42 7.98
N GLY A 69 21.70 3.47 7.80
CA GLY A 69 22.26 2.63 8.87
C GLY A 69 23.37 3.33 9.65
N LEU A 70 23.95 2.62 10.63
CA LEU A 70 25.18 3.08 11.31
C LEU A 70 26.31 3.26 10.29
N ALA A 71 27.10 4.33 10.44
CA ALA A 71 28.20 4.69 9.53
C ALA A 71 27.78 4.94 8.06
N GLY A 72 26.50 5.16 7.78
CA GLY A 72 26.02 5.55 6.45
C GLY A 72 25.73 4.40 5.48
N SER A 73 25.77 3.14 5.94
CA SER A 73 25.36 1.98 5.13
C SER A 73 23.86 2.03 4.81
N ALA A 74 23.47 1.83 3.55
CA ALA A 74 22.07 1.63 3.20
C ALA A 74 21.60 0.25 3.69
N ILE A 75 20.43 0.19 4.32
CA ILE A 75 19.77 -1.06 4.66
C ILE A 75 18.55 -1.16 3.75
N ASP A 76 18.61 -2.06 2.77
CA ASP A 76 17.49 -2.31 1.87
C ASP A 76 16.37 -3.02 2.65
N LYS A 77 15.25 -2.33 2.79
CA LYS A 77 14.03 -2.87 3.37
C LYS A 77 12.93 -2.82 2.34
N TYR A 78 11.92 -3.65 2.51
CA TYR A 78 10.71 -3.56 1.70
C TYR A 78 9.51 -3.33 2.60
N LEU A 79 8.72 -2.31 2.29
CA LEU A 79 7.36 -2.17 2.80
C LEU A 79 6.45 -3.04 1.95
N LYS A 80 6.01 -4.15 2.52
CA LYS A 80 4.95 -4.99 1.95
C LYS A 80 3.61 -4.49 2.44
N PHE A 81 2.61 -4.49 1.57
CA PHE A 81 1.27 -4.09 1.91
C PHE A 81 0.25 -4.79 1.03
N ARG A 82 -1.01 -4.75 1.45
CA ARG A 82 -2.13 -5.25 0.68
C ARG A 82 -3.05 -4.08 0.34
N ILE A 83 -3.45 -3.99 -0.92
CA ILE A 83 -4.48 -3.07 -1.40
C ILE A 83 -5.69 -3.88 -1.86
N ASN A 84 -6.88 -3.46 -1.45
CA ASN A 84 -8.16 -3.98 -1.90
C ASN A 84 -8.97 -2.83 -2.48
N ILE A 85 -9.50 -3.00 -3.70
CA ILE A 85 -10.35 -2.03 -4.38
C ILE A 85 -11.67 -2.71 -4.73
N GLN A 86 -12.78 -2.19 -4.21
CA GLN A 86 -14.13 -2.68 -4.45
C GLN A 86 -14.93 -1.66 -5.24
N SER A 87 -15.46 -2.06 -6.38
CA SER A 87 -16.16 -1.14 -7.30
C SER A 87 -17.67 -1.32 -7.26
N LYS A 88 -18.41 -0.20 -7.19
CA LYS A 88 -19.86 -0.12 -7.34
C LYS A 88 -20.19 1.00 -8.31
N ASP A 89 -21.45 1.09 -8.74
CA ASP A 89 -21.85 2.22 -9.58
C ASP A 89 -21.64 3.53 -8.83
N ASN A 90 -20.99 4.47 -9.52
CA ASN A 90 -20.64 5.81 -9.08
C ASN A 90 -19.72 5.90 -7.86
N LYS A 91 -19.13 4.79 -7.38
CA LYS A 91 -18.21 4.82 -6.24
C LYS A 91 -17.32 3.60 -6.17
N TYR A 92 -16.19 3.76 -5.50
CA TYR A 92 -15.35 2.64 -5.09
C TYR A 92 -14.91 2.81 -3.64
N LYS A 93 -14.54 1.70 -3.02
CA LYS A 93 -13.83 1.69 -1.75
C LYS A 93 -12.43 1.18 -1.99
N TYR A 94 -11.42 1.83 -1.42
CA TYR A 94 -10.10 1.24 -1.28
C TYR A 94 -9.80 0.94 0.18
N THR A 95 -8.94 -0.05 0.40
CA THR A 95 -8.36 -0.37 1.71
C THR A 95 -6.92 -0.80 1.49
N ILE A 96 -5.97 -0.05 2.05
CA ILE A 96 -4.56 -0.40 2.09
C ILE A 96 -4.20 -0.72 3.53
N ASN A 97 -3.78 -1.95 3.78
CA ASN A 97 -3.48 -2.45 5.12
C ASN A 97 -2.35 -3.48 5.08
N ASN A 98 -2.15 -4.18 6.21
CA ASN A 98 -1.11 -5.18 6.37
C ASN A 98 0.28 -4.62 6.03
N LEU A 99 0.56 -3.41 6.53
CA LEU A 99 1.83 -2.73 6.36
C LEU A 99 2.91 -3.51 7.13
N GLN A 100 3.81 -4.17 6.40
CA GLN A 100 4.86 -5.01 6.96
C GLN A 100 6.22 -4.59 6.44
N LEU A 101 7.20 -4.52 7.33
CA LEU A 101 8.58 -4.28 6.96
C LEU A 101 9.34 -5.59 6.88
N SER A 102 9.93 -5.84 5.72
CA SER A 102 10.86 -6.93 5.47
C SER A 102 12.29 -6.43 5.66
N PHE A 103 13.02 -7.05 6.58
CA PHE A 103 14.43 -6.83 6.83
C PHE A 103 15.19 -7.97 6.17
N ASN A 104 15.86 -7.69 5.05
CA ASN A 104 16.64 -8.67 4.31
C ASN A 104 18.11 -8.27 4.34
N GLY A 105 18.85 -8.80 5.30
CA GLY A 105 20.31 -8.71 5.37
C GLY A 105 20.95 -10.09 5.24
N THR A 106 22.27 -10.15 5.08
CA THR A 106 23.03 -11.42 4.92
C THR A 106 22.82 -12.41 6.08
N MET A 107 22.46 -11.92 7.27
CA MET A 107 22.31 -12.72 8.50
C MET A 107 20.90 -12.64 9.11
N VAL A 108 19.99 -11.83 8.54
CA VAL A 108 18.66 -11.58 9.12
C VAL A 108 17.61 -11.57 8.02
N HIS A 109 16.64 -12.47 8.15
CA HIS A 109 15.37 -12.45 7.44
C HIS A 109 14.26 -12.30 8.46
N ALA A 110 13.69 -11.11 8.58
CA ALA A 110 12.63 -10.84 9.52
C ALA A 110 11.52 -10.00 8.89
N THR A 111 10.29 -10.24 9.34
CA THR A 111 9.14 -9.38 9.04
C THR A 111 8.49 -8.88 10.32
N ALA A 112 8.11 -7.62 10.34
CA ALA A 112 7.36 -7.01 11.43
C ALA A 112 6.26 -6.11 10.86
N THR A 113 5.06 -6.24 11.40
CA THR A 113 3.96 -5.34 11.08
C THR A 113 4.25 -3.96 11.65
N LEU A 114 3.85 -2.91 10.94
CA LEU A 114 4.08 -1.53 11.35
C LEU A 114 3.44 -1.20 12.71
N ASP A 115 2.35 -1.88 13.04
CA ASP A 115 1.64 -1.77 14.33
C ASP A 115 2.40 -2.35 15.54
N ASP A 116 3.43 -3.17 15.30
CA ASP A 116 4.24 -3.79 16.37
C ASP A 116 5.54 -3.00 16.58
N GLU A 117 5.40 -1.79 17.12
CA GLU A 117 6.54 -0.90 17.42
C GLU A 117 7.59 -1.61 18.26
N LYS A 118 7.18 -2.40 19.25
CA LYS A 118 8.09 -3.14 20.12
C LYS A 118 8.97 -4.09 19.30
N LYS A 119 8.38 -4.88 18.39
CA LYS A 119 9.14 -5.76 17.51
C LYS A 119 10.03 -4.98 16.55
N LEU A 120 9.56 -3.86 15.99
CA LEU A 120 10.36 -3.02 15.10
C LEU A 120 11.59 -2.43 15.79
N LEU A 121 11.44 -1.98 17.04
CA LEU A 121 12.54 -1.44 17.84
C LEU A 121 13.63 -2.47 18.20
N HIS A 122 13.44 -3.76 17.93
CA HIS A 122 14.52 -4.75 17.96
C HIS A 122 15.47 -4.62 16.76
N TYR A 123 15.02 -4.02 15.65
CA TYR A 123 15.76 -3.92 14.39
C TYR A 123 16.15 -2.48 14.03
N VAL A 124 15.51 -1.48 14.61
CA VAL A 124 15.78 -0.07 14.36
C VAL A 124 15.83 0.73 15.66
N THR A 125 16.60 1.82 15.65
CA THR A 125 16.55 2.81 16.74
C THR A 125 15.22 3.56 16.73
N LYS A 126 14.84 4.19 17.85
CA LYS A 126 13.65 5.06 17.90
C LYS A 126 13.66 6.18 16.86
N LYS A 127 14.84 6.75 16.57
CA LYS A 127 15.00 7.77 15.54
C LYS A 127 14.69 7.22 14.15
N GLN A 128 15.30 6.08 13.80
CA GLN A 128 15.04 5.41 12.52
C GLN A 128 13.59 4.93 12.41
N TYR A 129 12.96 4.51 13.50
CA TYR A 129 11.53 4.18 13.52
C TYR A 129 10.68 5.41 13.16
N LYS A 130 10.99 6.59 13.72
CA LYS A 130 10.27 7.82 13.37
C LYS A 130 10.45 8.18 11.88
N GLU A 131 11.69 8.17 11.38
CA GLU A 131 12.01 8.44 9.96
C GLU A 131 11.30 7.44 9.04
N LEU A 132 11.26 6.16 9.44
CA LEU A 132 10.55 5.11 8.73
C LEU A 132 9.04 5.38 8.65
N ILE A 133 8.41 5.80 9.75
CA ILE A 133 6.98 6.13 9.75
C ILE A 133 6.70 7.32 8.82
N GLU A 134 7.55 8.34 8.83
CA GLU A 134 7.44 9.50 7.92
C GLU A 134 7.55 9.10 6.45
N VAL A 135 8.48 8.19 6.11
CA VAL A 135 8.61 7.65 4.74
C VAL A 135 7.38 6.84 4.36
N VAL A 136 6.92 5.92 5.22
CA VAL A 136 5.73 5.10 4.95
C VAL A 136 4.49 5.99 4.74
N GLU A 137 4.34 7.03 5.56
CA GLU A 137 3.23 7.97 5.40
C GLU A 137 3.26 8.67 4.04
N SER A 138 4.43 9.17 3.64
CA SER A 138 4.63 9.82 2.33
C SER A 138 4.29 8.86 1.19
N ASP A 139 4.88 7.67 1.18
CA ASP A 139 4.72 6.69 0.11
C ASP A 139 3.26 6.24 -0.03
N MET A 140 2.58 6.00 1.09
CA MET A 140 1.17 5.60 1.06
C MET A 140 0.25 6.76 0.64
N SER A 141 0.57 8.00 1.00
CA SER A 141 -0.16 9.18 0.52
C SER A 141 -0.03 9.34 -1.00
N ASP A 142 1.18 9.15 -1.53
CA ASP A 142 1.44 9.22 -2.98
C ASP A 142 0.75 8.08 -3.73
N LEU A 143 0.73 6.87 -3.16
CA LEU A 143 0.01 5.72 -3.71
C LEU A 143 -1.51 5.98 -3.75
N VAL A 144 -2.09 6.51 -2.67
CA VAL A 144 -3.51 6.88 -2.60
C VAL A 144 -3.84 7.96 -3.63
N THR A 145 -2.99 8.97 -3.76
CA THR A 145 -3.17 10.05 -4.74
C THR A 145 -3.13 9.49 -6.18
N SER A 146 -2.17 8.62 -6.47
CA SER A 146 -2.04 7.94 -7.76
C SER A 146 -3.26 7.07 -8.08
N LEU A 147 -3.74 6.30 -7.09
CA LEU A 147 -4.96 5.50 -7.20
C LEU A 147 -6.17 6.38 -7.54
N LYS A 148 -6.40 7.45 -6.77
CA LYS A 148 -7.56 8.32 -6.97
C LYS A 148 -7.57 8.97 -8.35
N SER A 149 -6.39 9.39 -8.81
CA SER A 149 -6.21 9.96 -10.16
C SER A 149 -6.50 8.92 -11.25
N HIS A 150 -5.95 7.71 -11.12
CA HIS A 150 -6.14 6.63 -12.10
C HIS A 150 -7.60 6.16 -12.15
N MET A 151 -8.26 6.00 -10.99
CA MET A 151 -9.65 5.56 -10.90
C MET A 151 -10.64 6.53 -11.54
N SER A 152 -10.32 7.83 -11.51
CA SER A 152 -11.15 8.90 -12.10
C SER A 152 -10.84 9.14 -13.58
N SER A 153 -9.84 8.44 -14.15
CA SER A 153 -9.51 8.57 -15.56
C SER A 153 -10.62 7.97 -16.43
N LYS A 154 -11.12 8.76 -17.38
CA LYS A 154 -11.85 8.22 -18.51
C LYS A 154 -10.80 7.56 -19.39
N SER A 155 -10.58 6.24 -19.26
CA SER A 155 -9.73 5.56 -20.24
C SER A 155 -10.26 5.91 -21.63
N ALA A 156 -9.37 6.23 -22.58
CA ALA A 156 -9.75 6.44 -23.96
C ALA A 156 -10.52 5.20 -24.43
N ASP A 157 -11.81 5.35 -24.65
CA ASP A 157 -12.60 4.35 -25.33
C ASP A 157 -12.01 4.25 -26.75
N TRP A 158 -11.57 3.06 -27.13
CA TRP A 158 -11.09 2.77 -28.49
C TRP A 158 -12.26 2.52 -29.43
#